data_AF-A0A520CP18-F1
#
_entry.id   AF-A0A520CP18-F1
#
_cell.length_a   1.000
_cell.length_b   1.000
_cell.length_c   1.000
_cell.angle_alpha   90.00
_cell.angle_beta   90.00
_cell.angle_gamma   90.00
#
_symmetry.space_group_name_H-M   'P 1'
#
loop_
_entity.id
_entity.type
_entity.pdbx_description
1 polymer ?
#
loop_
_entity_poly.entity_id
_entity_poly.type
_entity_poly.pdbx_seq_one_letter_code
_entity_poly.pdbx_strand_id
1 'polypeptide(L)'
;MWNFAFSVKRNREVTVNPYVSMPASEAAEISKELLRKNPLLMPDSMSRKNVILIVWESFTSKVVDSFYKGTEVTPNFNRLKREGLWFPNAYATGDRT
;
A
#
# COMPACT_ATOMS: atom_id res chain seq x y z
N MET A 1 -5.73 -21.33 10.66
CA MET A 1 -5.61 -21.85 12.04
C MET A 1 -4.37 -21.36 12.78
N TRP A 2 -3.18 -21.32 12.16
CA TRP A 2 -1.95 -20.82 12.79
C TRP A 2 -2.04 -19.38 13.32
N ASN A 3 -2.56 -18.43 12.52
CA ASN A 3 -2.67 -17.03 12.93
C ASN A 3 -3.58 -16.81 14.17
N PHE A 4 -4.61 -17.63 14.34
CA PHE A 4 -5.51 -17.55 15.50
C PHE A 4 -4.81 -18.06 16.77
N ALA A 5 -4.18 -19.24 16.70
CA ALA A 5 -3.42 -19.79 17.82
C ALA A 5 -2.24 -18.89 18.22
N PHE A 6 -1.54 -18.31 17.23
CA PHE A 6 -0.47 -17.34 17.45
C PHE A 6 -0.99 -16.04 18.09
N SER A 7 -2.15 -15.53 17.65
CA SER A 7 -2.78 -14.33 18.22
C SER A 7 -3.22 -14.53 19.67
N VAL A 8 -3.82 -15.67 20.01
CA VAL A 8 -4.22 -16.01 21.40
C VAL A 8 -3.00 -16.09 22.33
N LYS A 9 -1.86 -16.62 21.83
CA LYS A 9 -0.61 -16.66 22.61
C LYS A 9 -0.02 -15.26 22.83
N ARG A 10 -0.04 -14.40 21.79
CA ARG A 10 0.52 -13.03 21.84
C ARG A 10 -0.34 -12.03 22.63
N ASN A 11 -1.66 -12.20 22.63
CA ASN A 11 -2.59 -11.37 23.41
C ASN A 11 -2.38 -11.48 24.93
N ARG A 12 -1.65 -12.50 25.41
CA ARG A 12 -1.26 -12.62 26.82
C ARG A 12 0.01 -11.85 27.18
N GLU A 13 0.81 -11.43 26.19
CA GLU A 13 2.09 -10.73 26.41
C GLU A 13 1.97 -9.21 26.27
N VAL A 14 0.97 -8.70 25.54
CA VAL A 14 0.77 -7.25 25.32
C VAL A 14 -0.36 -6.74 26.20
N THR A 15 -0.09 -6.55 27.49
CA THR A 15 -1.04 -5.95 28.45
C THR A 15 -0.98 -4.43 28.49
N VAL A 16 0.05 -3.83 27.88
CA VAL A 16 0.27 -2.38 27.85
C VAL A 16 0.66 -2.00 26.42
N ASN A 17 0.13 -0.87 25.93
CA ASN A 17 0.53 -0.33 24.63
C ASN A 17 2.06 -0.12 24.60
N PRO A 18 2.80 -0.82 23.72
CA PRO A 18 4.27 -0.72 23.68
C PRO A 18 4.76 0.59 23.05
N TYR A 19 3.87 1.36 22.44
CA TYR A 19 4.17 2.66 21.88
C TYR A 19 4.04 3.75 22.94
N VAL A 20 4.97 4.70 22.93
CA VAL A 20 4.86 5.92 23.72
C VAL A 20 3.67 6.72 23.19
N SER A 21 2.67 6.94 24.03
CA SER A 21 1.52 7.77 23.68
C SER A 21 1.94 9.23 23.61
N MET A 22 1.57 9.89 22.51
CA MET A 22 1.83 11.31 22.28
C MET A 22 0.53 12.12 22.43
N PRO A 23 0.56 13.36 22.94
CA PRO A 23 -0.58 14.26 22.89
C PRO A 23 -1.05 14.49 21.45
N ALA A 24 -2.37 14.52 21.24
CA ALA A 24 -2.94 14.71 19.90
C ALA A 24 -2.48 16.00 19.21
N SER A 25 -2.23 17.08 19.98
CA SER A 25 -1.73 18.36 19.47
C SER A 25 -0.32 18.26 18.88
N GLU A 26 0.55 17.46 19.50
CA GLU A 26 1.92 17.25 19.04
C GLU A 26 1.93 16.39 17.78
N ALA A 27 1.14 15.31 17.76
CA ALA A 27 0.96 14.47 16.57
C ALA A 27 0.40 15.28 15.38
N ALA A 28 -0.54 16.19 15.65
CA ALA A 28 -1.10 17.07 14.63
C ALA A 28 -0.04 18.00 14.02
N GLU A 29 0.80 18.66 14.83
CA GLU A 29 1.85 19.53 14.32
C GLU A 29 2.92 18.75 13.51
N ILE A 30 3.33 17.55 13.96
CA ILE A 30 4.28 16.72 13.21
C ILE A 30 3.70 16.29 11.85
N SER A 31 2.44 15.87 11.81
CA SER A 31 1.80 15.38 10.57
C SER A 31 1.43 16.49 9.58
N LYS A 32 1.30 17.74 10.04
CA LYS A 32 0.85 18.90 9.27
C LYS A 32 1.71 19.17 8.04
N GLU A 33 3.04 19.04 8.17
CA GLU A 33 3.96 19.23 7.05
C GLU A 33 3.88 18.07 6.06
N LEU A 34 3.84 16.83 6.56
CA LEU A 34 3.74 15.61 5.75
C LEU A 34 2.43 15.53 4.95
N LEU A 35 1.34 16.08 5.49
CA LEU A 35 0.01 16.07 4.90
C LEU A 35 -0.37 17.38 4.21
N ARG A 36 0.60 18.28 3.99
CA ARG A 36 0.36 19.56 3.31
C ARG A 36 -0.22 19.31 1.93
N LYS A 37 -1.50 19.63 1.74
CA LYS A 37 -2.18 19.51 0.45
C LYS A 37 -1.55 20.47 -0.55
N ASN A 38 -1.05 19.94 -1.66
CA ASN A 38 -0.63 20.75 -2.80
C ASN A 38 -1.83 20.98 -3.73
N PRO A 39 -2.33 22.22 -3.89
CA PRO A 39 -3.49 22.51 -4.72
C PRO A 39 -3.23 22.36 -6.23
N LEU A 40 -2.01 22.05 -6.65
CA LEU A 40 -1.58 22.05 -8.06
C LEU A 40 -1.93 20.80 -8.88
N LEU A 41 -2.73 19.86 -8.37
CA LEU A 41 -2.92 18.55 -9.01
C LEU A 41 -4.20 18.41 -9.85
N MET A 42 -5.04 19.43 -9.95
CA MET A 42 -6.25 19.35 -10.77
C MET A 42 -6.32 20.51 -11.76
N PRO A 43 -5.77 20.36 -12.98
CA PRO A 43 -6.14 21.26 -14.06
C PRO A 43 -7.65 21.17 -14.31
N ASP A 44 -8.31 22.32 -14.42
CA ASP A 44 -9.75 22.48 -14.73
C ASP A 44 -10.16 21.77 -16.04
N SER A 45 -9.20 21.38 -16.89
CA SER A 45 -9.42 20.63 -18.12
C SER A 45 -9.74 19.14 -17.90
N MET A 46 -9.74 18.63 -16.67
CA MET A 46 -10.26 17.30 -16.37
C MET A 46 -11.79 17.31 -16.43
N SER A 47 -12.34 17.19 -17.65
CA SER A 47 -13.72 16.76 -17.84
C SER A 47 -14.01 15.54 -16.95
N ARG A 48 -15.25 15.41 -16.45
CA ARG A 48 -15.68 14.28 -15.61
C ARG A 48 -15.21 12.95 -16.21
N LYS A 49 -14.15 12.36 -15.63
CA LYS A 49 -13.60 11.07 -16.07
C LYS A 49 -14.33 9.94 -15.36
N ASN A 50 -14.52 8.84 -16.07
CA ASN A 50 -14.86 7.58 -15.45
C ASN A 50 -13.58 6.97 -14.87
N VAL A 51 -13.64 6.48 -13.63
CA VAL A 51 -12.50 5.88 -12.93
C VAL A 51 -12.81 4.42 -12.68
N ILE A 52 -11.88 3.54 -13.08
CA ILE A 52 -11.91 2.11 -12.75
C ILE A 52 -10.76 1.85 -11.78
N LEU A 53 -11.09 1.38 -10.58
CA LEU A 53 -10.11 0.93 -9.59
C LEU A 53 -10.06 -0.60 -9.60
N ILE A 54 -8.88 -1.15 -9.89
CA ILE A 54 -8.65 -2.60 -9.85
C ILE A 54 -7.85 -2.90 -8.57
N VAL A 55 -8.45 -3.64 -7.65
CA VAL A 55 -7.77 -4.17 -6.46
C VAL A 55 -7.40 -5.62 -6.75
N TRP A 56 -6.10 -5.90 -6.85
CA TRP A 56 -5.59 -7.24 -7.12
C TRP A 56 -5.16 -7.91 -5.81
N GLU A 57 -5.86 -8.99 -5.45
CA GLU A 57 -5.56 -9.81 -4.28
C GLU A 57 -4.21 -10.54 -4.38
N SER A 58 -3.40 -10.48 -3.32
CA SER A 58 -2.12 -11.21 -3.19
C SER A 58 -1.06 -10.90 -4.27
N PHE A 59 -1.19 -9.78 -5.00
CA PHE A 59 -0.19 -9.37 -5.98
C PHE A 59 1.03 -8.75 -5.29
N THR A 60 2.20 -9.38 -5.48
CA THR A 60 3.48 -8.94 -4.89
C THR A 60 4.44 -8.49 -5.98
N SER A 61 5.30 -7.52 -5.67
CA SER A 61 6.37 -7.08 -6.58
C SER A 61 7.30 -8.22 -7.00
N LYS A 62 7.39 -9.31 -6.21
CA LYS A 62 8.25 -10.47 -6.51
C LYS A 62 7.89 -11.21 -7.79
N VAL A 63 6.63 -11.11 -8.26
CA VAL A 63 6.19 -11.79 -9.48
C VAL A 63 6.25 -10.90 -10.73
N VAL A 64 6.38 -9.57 -10.55
CA VAL A 64 6.52 -8.61 -11.64
C VAL A 64 7.88 -8.81 -12.31
N ASP A 65 7.91 -8.81 -13.64
CA ASP A 65 9.12 -9.09 -14.46
C ASP A 65 9.83 -10.42 -14.12
N SER A 66 9.18 -11.32 -13.38
CA SER A 66 9.79 -12.60 -12.99
C SER A 66 9.58 -13.67 -14.07
N PHE A 67 10.50 -14.63 -14.08
CA PHE A 67 10.46 -15.79 -14.97
C PHE A 67 10.45 -17.08 -14.14
N TYR A 68 9.62 -18.03 -14.53
CA TYR A 68 9.61 -19.38 -14.00
C TYR A 68 9.87 -20.37 -15.13
N LYS A 69 11.00 -21.10 -15.04
CA LYS A 69 11.44 -22.06 -16.08
C LYS A 69 11.49 -21.47 -17.50
N GLY A 70 11.89 -20.20 -17.61
CA GLY A 70 11.96 -19.47 -18.89
C GLY A 70 10.64 -18.88 -19.37
N THR A 71 9.54 -19.08 -18.65
CA THR A 71 8.24 -18.47 -18.93
C THR A 71 8.03 -17.24 -18.06
N GLU A 72 7.68 -16.12 -18.67
CA GLU A 72 7.33 -14.89 -17.96
C GLU A 72 6.05 -15.08 -17.14
N VAL A 73 6.06 -14.67 -15.86
CA VAL A 73 4.95 -14.94 -14.93
C VAL A 73 3.78 -13.97 -15.14
N THR A 74 4.07 -12.71 -15.44
CA THR A 74 3.05 -11.64 -15.58
C THR A 74 3.15 -10.85 -16.89
N PRO A 75 3.18 -11.52 -18.07
CA PRO A 75 3.50 -10.87 -19.35
C PRO A 75 2.57 -9.71 -19.71
N ASN A 76 1.26 -9.87 -19.47
CA ASN A 76 0.27 -8.83 -19.77
C ASN A 76 0.41 -7.62 -18.83
N PHE A 77 0.69 -7.85 -17.55
CA PHE A 77 0.91 -6.76 -16.60
C PHE A 77 2.22 -6.02 -16.90
N ASN A 78 3.29 -6.76 -17.25
CA ASN A 78 4.58 -6.16 -17.61
C ASN A 78 4.47 -5.31 -18.89
N ARG A 79 3.56 -5.67 -19.82
CA ARG A 79 3.19 -4.81 -20.94
C ARG A 79 2.48 -3.53 -20.48
N LEU A 80 1.44 -3.64 -19.65
CA LEU A 80 0.71 -2.48 -19.12
C LEU A 80 1.61 -1.51 -18.34
N LYS A 81 2.58 -2.04 -17.58
CA LYS A 81 3.59 -1.26 -16.86
C LYS A 81 4.37 -0.30 -17.79
N ARG A 82 4.58 -0.68 -19.06
CA ARG A 82 5.28 0.15 -20.07
C ARG A 82 4.36 1.17 -20.74
N GLU A 83 3.05 0.97 -20.70
CA GLU A 83 2.05 1.82 -21.35
C GLU A 83 1.53 2.94 -20.42
N GLY A 84 1.82 2.86 -19.11
CA GLY A 84 1.31 3.79 -18.10
C GLY A 84 2.35 4.30 -17.11
N LEU A 85 1.86 4.85 -16.00
CA LEU A 85 2.70 5.29 -14.89
C LEU A 85 2.99 4.12 -13.95
N TRP A 86 4.27 3.79 -13.80
CA TRP A 86 4.74 2.74 -12.91
C TRP A 86 5.33 3.32 -11.62
N PHE A 87 4.94 2.74 -10.49
CA PHE A 87 5.44 3.11 -9.17
C PHE A 87 6.28 1.95 -8.60
N PRO A 88 7.61 1.92 -8.85
CA PRO A 88 8.46 0.81 -8.41
C PRO A 88 8.58 0.68 -6.88
N ASN A 89 8.25 1.77 -6.16
CA ASN A 89 8.37 1.90 -4.71
C ASN A 89 6.99 2.09 -4.05
N ALA A 90 6.00 1.30 -4.47
CA ALA A 90 4.68 1.26 -3.84
C ALA A 90 4.66 0.19 -2.75
N TYR A 91 4.30 0.58 -1.52
CA TYR A 91 4.29 -0.30 -0.35
C TYR A 91 2.89 -0.39 0.24
N ALA A 92 2.45 -1.60 0.55
CA ALA A 92 1.22 -1.80 1.30
C ALA A 92 1.43 -1.36 2.76
N THR A 93 0.42 -0.75 3.37
CA THR A 93 0.44 -0.34 4.78
C THR A 93 0.26 -1.50 5.75
N GLY A 94 -0.11 -2.69 5.24
CA GLY A 94 -0.29 -3.91 6.01
C GLY A 94 -0.12 -5.15 5.14
N ASP A 95 -0.10 -6.30 5.80
CA ASP A 95 0.12 -7.63 5.21
C ASP A 95 -1.17 -8.50 5.17
N ARG A 96 -2.30 -7.93 5.58
CA ARG A 96 -3.60 -8.61 5.61
C ARG A 96 -4.36 -8.39 4.32
N THR A 97 -4.94 -9.47 3.83
CA THR A 97 -5.92 -9.49 2.74
C THR A 97 -7.32 -9.51 3.33
#